data_AF-A0A0F9FRZ2-F1
#
_entry.id   AF-A0A0F9FRZ2-F1
#
_cell.length_a   1.000
_cell.length_b   1.000
_cell.length_c   1.000
_cell.angle_alpha   90.00
_cell.angle_beta   90.00
_cell.angle_gamma   90.00
#
_symmetry.space_group_name_H-M   'P 1'
#
loop_
_entity.id
_entity.type
_entity.pdbx_description
1 polymer ?
#
loop_
_entity_poly.entity_id
_entity_poly.type
_entity_poly.pdbx_seq_one_letter_code
_entity_poly.pdbx_strand_id
1 'polypeptide(L)'
;MAVAVAANISLEELVQELDRRERRDPLAEVYTPTARQLEIHRSRAPVTIAQGANRAGKSTCLVAEALLYCLHRPAYAELPEAPVTVWYVMPSLGMFIRVIYPILTKLLPWGVVQSFPTKPSPIITFTNGSQLHFLSADTPGAYYGHSGTRPPRLPP
;
A
#
# COMPACT_ATOMS: atom_id res chain seq x y z
N MET A 1 -20.96 28.79 -15.70
CA MET A 1 -21.31 27.37 -15.52
C MET A 1 -20.52 26.55 -16.53
N ALA A 2 -19.40 25.95 -16.12
CA ALA A 2 -18.62 25.09 -17.01
C ALA A 2 -19.12 23.65 -16.87
N VAL A 3 -19.69 23.14 -17.96
CA VAL A 3 -20.13 21.75 -18.11
C VAL A 3 -18.87 20.88 -18.19
N ALA A 4 -18.78 19.87 -17.34
CA ALA A 4 -17.72 18.87 -17.39
C ALA A 4 -17.79 18.12 -18.73
N VAL A 5 -16.80 18.34 -19.59
CA VAL A 5 -16.59 17.56 -20.80
C VAL A 5 -16.10 16.19 -20.37
N ALA A 6 -17.00 15.20 -20.36
CA ALA A 6 -16.61 13.80 -20.36
C ALA A 6 -15.82 13.57 -21.66
N ALA A 7 -14.50 13.51 -21.53
CA ALA A 7 -13.62 13.26 -22.67
C ALA A 7 -13.97 11.89 -23.26
N ASN A 8 -14.38 11.88 -24.54
CA ASN A 8 -14.54 10.66 -25.34
C ASN A 8 -13.14 10.08 -25.60
N ILE A 9 -12.64 9.29 -24.65
CA ILE A 9 -11.40 8.52 -24.83
C ILE A 9 -11.74 7.33 -25.73
N SER A 10 -10.99 7.18 -26.82
CA SER A 10 -11.18 6.06 -27.74
C SER A 10 -10.76 4.72 -27.11
N LEU A 11 -11.32 3.61 -27.60
CA LEU A 11 -10.97 2.27 -27.10
C LEU A 11 -9.48 1.97 -27.29
N GLU A 12 -8.87 2.47 -28.36
CA GLU A 12 -7.44 2.33 -28.64
C GLU A 12 -6.57 3.12 -27.67
N GLU A 13 -6.99 4.32 -27.28
CA GLU A 13 -6.30 5.11 -26.23
C GLU A 13 -6.44 4.46 -24.85
N LEU A 14 -7.60 3.87 -24.55
CA LEU A 14 -7.79 3.08 -23.33
C LEU A 14 -6.86 1.87 -23.29
N VAL A 15 -6.73 1.15 -24.41
CA VAL A 15 -5.83 -0.02 -24.52
C VAL A 15 -4.37 0.41 -24.44
N GLN A 16 -3.98 1.51 -25.09
CA GLN A 16 -2.61 2.03 -25.01
C GLN A 16 -2.27 2.58 -23.63
N GLU A 17 -3.22 3.21 -22.93
CA GLU A 17 -3.01 3.67 -21.55
C GLU A 17 -3.00 2.48 -20.57
N LEU A 18 -3.79 1.42 -20.82
CA LEU A 18 -3.66 0.15 -20.11
C LEU A 18 -2.27 -0.46 -20.33
N ASP A 19 -1.85 -0.60 -21.59
CA ASP A 19 -0.54 -1.12 -21.97
C ASP A 19 0.59 -0.26 -21.39
N ARG A 20 0.43 1.08 -21.35
CA ARG A 20 1.40 2.01 -20.76
C ARG A 20 1.46 1.84 -19.23
N ARG A 21 0.32 1.66 -18.57
CA ARG A 21 0.24 1.39 -17.12
C ARG A 21 0.82 0.02 -16.79
N GLU A 22 0.54 -1.00 -17.60
CA GLU A 22 1.03 -2.36 -17.46
C GLU A 22 2.54 -2.48 -17.77
N ARG A 23 3.07 -1.70 -18.74
CA ARG A 23 4.49 -1.74 -19.15
C ARG A 23 5.38 -0.70 -18.45
N ARG A 24 4.84 0.22 -17.65
CA ARG A 24 5.61 1.23 -16.89
C ARG A 24 5.33 1.23 -15.38
N ASP A 25 4.58 0.27 -14.86
CA ASP A 25 4.48 0.08 -13.42
C ASP A 25 5.68 -0.74 -12.92
N PRO A 26 6.68 -0.12 -12.27
CA PRO A 26 7.83 -0.86 -11.78
C PRO A 26 7.44 -1.80 -10.62
N LEU A 27 6.24 -1.68 -10.05
CA LEU A 27 5.69 -2.73 -9.18
C LEU A 27 5.21 -3.94 -9.99
N ALA A 28 4.61 -3.75 -11.18
CA ALA A 28 4.21 -4.86 -12.06
C ALA A 28 5.41 -5.67 -12.58
N GLU A 29 6.59 -5.04 -12.69
CA GLU A 29 7.85 -5.73 -13.03
C GLU A 29 8.27 -6.78 -11.98
N VAL A 30 7.88 -6.57 -10.71
CA VAL A 30 8.29 -7.42 -9.58
C VAL A 30 7.12 -8.15 -8.91
N TYR A 31 5.88 -7.82 -9.28
CA TYR A 31 4.66 -8.36 -8.70
C TYR A 31 3.63 -8.75 -9.76
N THR A 32 3.36 -10.05 -9.87
CA THR A 32 2.25 -10.58 -10.68
C THR A 32 1.25 -11.28 -9.75
N PRO A 33 0.05 -10.71 -9.53
CA PRO A 33 -0.93 -11.32 -8.64
C PRO A 33 -1.53 -12.59 -9.25
N THR A 34 -1.77 -13.60 -8.41
CA THR A 34 -2.63 -14.73 -8.75
C THR A 34 -4.10 -14.29 -8.87
N ALA A 35 -4.95 -15.10 -9.49
CA ALA A 35 -6.39 -14.80 -9.65
C ALA A 35 -7.08 -14.41 -8.33
N ARG A 36 -6.80 -15.12 -7.22
CA ARG A 36 -7.37 -14.80 -5.90
C ARG A 36 -6.83 -13.51 -5.29
N GLN A 37 -5.57 -13.17 -5.57
CA GLN A 37 -4.99 -11.90 -5.11
C GLN A 37 -5.56 -10.73 -5.90
N LEU A 38 -5.83 -10.94 -7.19
CA LEU A 38 -6.48 -9.96 -8.05
C LEU A 38 -7.90 -9.62 -7.58
N GLU A 39 -8.65 -10.60 -7.06
CA GLU A 39 -9.96 -10.37 -6.42
C GLU A 39 -9.84 -9.42 -5.22
N ILE A 40 -8.77 -9.55 -4.42
CA ILE A 40 -8.51 -8.66 -3.28
C ILE A 40 -8.20 -7.25 -3.78
N HIS A 41 -7.29 -7.10 -4.74
CA HIS A 41 -6.87 -5.79 -5.28
C HIS A 41 -8.00 -5.05 -6.01
N ARG A 42 -9.00 -5.78 -6.53
CA ARG A 42 -10.18 -5.20 -7.20
C ARG A 42 -11.31 -4.89 -6.22
N SER A 43 -11.24 -5.40 -4.99
CA SER A 43 -12.29 -5.21 -3.99
C SER A 43 -12.44 -3.73 -3.63
N ARG A 44 -13.69 -3.26 -3.64
CA ARG A 44 -14.06 -1.90 -3.20
C ARG A 44 -14.74 -1.88 -1.86
N ALA A 45 -14.83 -3.03 -1.20
CA ALA A 45 -15.40 -3.12 0.12
C ALA A 45 -14.54 -2.30 1.10
N PRO A 46 -15.15 -1.57 2.06
CA PRO A 46 -14.41 -0.83 3.08
C PRO A 46 -13.54 -1.75 3.95
N VAL A 47 -13.89 -3.05 3.99
CA VAL A 47 -13.12 -4.09 4.65
C VAL A 47 -13.00 -5.27 3.69
N THR A 48 -11.77 -5.69 3.41
CA THR A 48 -11.47 -6.88 2.60
C THR A 48 -10.61 -7.83 3.42
N ILE A 49 -10.96 -9.12 3.40
CA ILE A 49 -10.25 -10.15 4.18
C ILE A 49 -9.56 -11.11 3.22
N ALA A 50 -8.23 -11.14 3.27
CA ALA A 50 -7.43 -12.12 2.56
C ALA A 50 -7.34 -13.44 3.35
N GLN A 51 -8.17 -14.42 3.04
CA GLN A 51 -8.17 -15.73 3.70
C GLN A 51 -7.61 -16.84 2.79
N GLY A 52 -6.89 -17.80 3.37
CA GLY A 52 -6.35 -18.95 2.65
C GLY A 52 -5.28 -19.71 3.41
N ALA A 53 -4.77 -20.77 2.80
CA ALA A 53 -3.75 -21.63 3.39
C ALA A 53 -2.44 -20.90 3.70
N ASN A 54 -1.62 -21.49 4.56
CA ASN A 54 -0.26 -21.01 4.78
C ASN A 54 0.53 -21.05 3.47
N ARG A 55 1.44 -20.08 3.28
CA ARG A 55 2.24 -19.90 2.05
C ARG A 55 1.43 -19.59 0.78
N ALA A 56 0.14 -19.31 0.86
CA ALA A 56 -0.67 -18.85 -0.28
C ALA A 56 -0.37 -17.38 -0.72
N GLY A 57 0.74 -16.79 -0.30
CA GLY A 57 1.12 -15.42 -0.69
C GLY A 57 0.27 -14.29 -0.09
N LYS A 58 -0.45 -14.53 1.01
CA LYS A 58 -1.33 -13.52 1.64
C LYS A 58 -0.56 -12.27 2.08
N SER A 59 0.54 -12.44 2.81
CA SER A 59 1.37 -11.31 3.24
C SER A 59 1.97 -10.55 2.06
N THR A 60 2.38 -11.25 1.00
CA THR A 60 2.85 -10.63 -0.24
C THR A 60 1.78 -9.76 -0.88
N CYS A 61 0.55 -10.27 -1.00
CA CYS A 61 -0.59 -9.53 -1.53
C CYS A 61 -0.90 -8.26 -0.72
N LEU A 62 -0.95 -8.36 0.62
CA LEU A 62 -1.24 -7.20 1.47
C LEU A 62 -0.12 -6.15 1.46
N VAL A 63 1.15 -6.57 1.36
CA VAL A 63 2.28 -5.64 1.19
C VAL A 63 2.22 -4.96 -0.18
N ALA A 64 1.93 -5.72 -1.25
CA ALA A 64 1.77 -5.17 -2.59
C ALA A 64 0.62 -4.13 -2.63
N GLU A 65 -0.50 -4.42 -1.97
CA GLU A 65 -1.63 -3.49 -1.86
C GLU A 65 -1.21 -2.17 -1.19
N ALA A 66 -0.52 -2.25 -0.06
CA ALA A 66 -0.02 -1.06 0.63
C ALA A 66 0.93 -0.22 -0.26
N LEU A 67 1.78 -0.88 -1.05
CA LEU A 67 2.65 -0.21 -2.01
C LEU A 67 1.87 0.43 -3.16
N LEU A 68 0.86 -0.25 -3.72
CA LEU A 68 0.00 0.30 -4.78
C LEU A 68 -0.68 1.60 -4.31
N TYR A 69 -1.21 1.60 -3.09
CA TYR A 69 -1.80 2.79 -2.48
C TYR A 69 -0.77 3.91 -2.35
N CYS A 70 0.39 3.65 -1.75
CA CYS A 70 1.42 4.68 -1.56
C CYS A 70 2.00 5.22 -2.87
N LEU A 71 2.17 4.36 -3.88
CA LEU A 71 2.68 4.76 -5.19
C LEU A 71 1.62 5.48 -6.03
N HIS A 72 0.36 5.47 -5.59
CA HIS A 72 -0.79 6.04 -6.30
C HIS A 72 -0.89 5.51 -7.74
N ARG A 73 -0.70 4.20 -7.89
CA ARG A 73 -0.75 3.50 -9.17
C ARG A 73 -1.98 2.58 -9.17
N PRO A 74 -3.13 3.04 -9.69
CA PRO A 74 -4.35 2.25 -9.68
C PRO A 74 -4.26 1.15 -10.74
N ALA A 75 -3.57 0.04 -10.42
CA ALA A 75 -3.50 -1.11 -11.32
C ALA A 75 -4.86 -1.84 -11.41
N TYR A 76 -5.62 -1.84 -10.31
CA TYR A 76 -6.83 -2.67 -10.17
C TYR A 76 -8.02 -1.94 -9.56
N ALA A 77 -7.80 -0.72 -9.04
CA ALA A 77 -8.77 0.06 -8.30
C ALA A 77 -8.39 1.55 -8.31
N GLU A 78 -9.35 2.46 -8.50
CA GLU A 78 -9.24 3.90 -8.18
C GLU A 78 -8.76 4.10 -6.73
N LEU A 79 -7.72 4.91 -6.56
CA LEU A 79 -7.08 5.20 -5.28
C LEU A 79 -7.38 6.66 -4.88
N PRO A 80 -7.43 6.98 -3.58
CA PRO A 80 -7.50 8.38 -3.13
C PRO A 80 -6.28 9.17 -3.62
N GLU A 81 -6.47 10.46 -3.93
CA GLU A 81 -5.41 11.35 -4.42
C GLU A 81 -4.20 11.38 -3.47
N ALA A 82 -3.00 11.36 -4.04
CA ALA A 82 -1.76 11.50 -3.28
C ALA A 82 -1.59 12.94 -2.73
N PRO A 83 -0.92 13.13 -1.58
CA PRO A 83 -0.23 12.12 -0.78
C PRO A 83 -1.17 11.32 0.13
N VAL A 84 -0.92 10.02 0.24
CA VAL A 84 -1.67 9.14 1.15
C VAL A 84 -0.80 8.65 2.29
N THR A 85 -1.40 8.45 3.46
CA THR A 85 -0.75 7.76 4.58
C THR A 85 -1.39 6.39 4.75
N VAL A 86 -0.61 5.34 4.56
CA VAL A 86 -1.04 3.95 4.74
C VAL A 86 -0.46 3.41 6.04
N TRP A 87 -1.32 2.83 6.87
CA TRP A 87 -0.92 2.16 8.11
C TRP A 87 -0.91 0.64 7.91
N TYR A 88 0.28 0.06 7.93
CA TYR A 88 0.47 -1.38 7.90
C TYR A 88 0.60 -1.91 9.32
N VAL A 89 -0.53 -2.33 9.89
CA VAL A 89 -0.60 -2.84 11.27
C VAL A 89 -0.25 -4.33 11.29
N MET A 90 0.67 -4.71 12.18
CA MET A 90 1.16 -6.08 12.34
C MET A 90 1.29 -6.46 13.82
N PRO A 91 1.23 -7.77 14.15
CA PRO A 91 1.26 -8.23 15.54
C PRO A 91 2.53 -7.87 16.31
N SER A 92 3.69 -7.82 15.65
CA SER A 92 4.96 -7.53 16.32
C SER A 92 6.02 -6.97 15.37
N LEU A 93 7.00 -6.28 15.93
CA LEU A 93 8.20 -5.83 15.21
C LEU A 93 9.03 -7.04 14.74
N GLY A 94 8.96 -8.16 15.46
CA GLY A 94 9.55 -9.43 15.01
C GLY A 94 8.98 -9.91 13.68
N MET A 95 7.68 -9.75 13.45
CA MET A 95 7.03 -10.08 12.16
C MET A 95 7.50 -9.13 11.04
N PHE A 96 7.69 -7.84 11.36
CA PHE A 96 8.28 -6.91 10.40
C PHE A 96 9.61 -7.42 9.88
N ILE A 97 10.55 -7.68 10.79
CA ILE A 97 11.93 -8.04 10.45
C ILE A 97 11.98 -9.35 9.68
N ARG A 98 11.22 -10.37 10.11
CA ARG A 98 11.33 -11.74 9.60
C ARG A 98 10.50 -12.02 8.36
N VAL A 99 9.39 -11.30 8.16
CA VAL A 99 8.40 -11.62 7.13
C VAL A 99 8.18 -10.44 6.20
N ILE A 100 7.84 -9.27 6.75
CA ILE A 100 7.39 -8.13 5.93
C ILE A 100 8.56 -7.46 5.22
N TYR A 101 9.67 -7.20 5.92
CA TYR A 101 10.83 -6.53 5.36
C TYR A 101 11.43 -7.29 4.16
N PRO A 102 11.64 -8.61 4.20
CA PRO A 102 12.09 -9.37 3.02
C PRO A 102 11.12 -9.36 1.83
N ILE A 103 9.81 -9.24 2.08
CA ILE A 103 8.80 -9.11 1.01
C ILE A 103 8.87 -7.70 0.43
N LEU A 104 8.88 -6.70 1.31
CA LEU A 104 8.93 -5.29 0.95
C LEU A 104 10.13 -4.96 0.08
N THR A 105 11.33 -5.42 0.45
CA THR A 105 12.54 -5.17 -0.34
C THR A 105 12.53 -5.84 -1.72
N LYS A 106 11.76 -6.92 -1.90
CA LYS A 106 11.57 -7.57 -3.20
C LYS A 106 10.57 -6.84 -4.09
N LEU A 107 9.52 -6.29 -3.47
CA LEU A 107 8.42 -5.65 -4.19
C LEU A 107 8.65 -4.16 -4.42
N LEU A 108 9.51 -3.52 -3.63
CA LEU A 108 9.71 -2.10 -3.72
C LEU A 108 10.50 -1.75 -5.00
N PRO A 109 9.93 -0.93 -5.91
CA PRO A 109 10.64 -0.54 -7.12
C PRO A 109 11.77 0.45 -6.83
N TRP A 110 12.77 0.50 -7.72
CA TRP A 110 13.93 1.36 -7.55
C TRP A 110 13.55 2.85 -7.78
N GLY A 111 14.15 3.76 -7.01
CA GLY A 111 14.01 5.20 -7.22
C GLY A 111 12.67 5.84 -6.81
N VAL A 112 11.74 5.08 -6.21
CA VAL A 112 10.45 5.61 -5.74
C VAL A 112 10.45 6.02 -4.27
N VAL A 113 11.50 5.66 -3.53
CA VAL A 113 11.63 5.98 -2.10
C VAL A 113 12.52 7.19 -1.93
N GLN A 114 11.97 8.21 -1.28
CA GLN A 114 12.70 9.41 -0.88
C GLN A 114 13.49 9.17 0.39
N SER A 115 12.91 8.49 1.38
CA SER A 115 13.61 8.12 2.61
C SER A 115 13.19 6.73 3.08
N PHE A 116 14.20 5.90 3.31
CA PHE A 116 14.07 4.70 4.14
C PHE A 116 14.44 5.04 5.58
N PRO A 117 13.72 4.51 6.57
CA PRO A 117 14.03 4.81 7.94
C PRO A 117 15.29 4.08 8.42
N THR A 118 16.10 4.80 9.17
CA THR A 118 16.98 4.22 10.19
C THR A 118 16.12 3.88 11.42
N LYS A 119 16.34 2.71 12.04
CA LYS A 119 15.61 2.27 13.25
C LYS A 119 15.51 3.42 14.28
N PRO A 120 14.39 3.62 15.02
CA PRO A 120 13.27 2.70 15.25
C PRO A 120 11.92 3.11 14.64
N SER A 121 11.86 4.12 13.76
CA SER A 121 10.59 4.57 13.15
C SER A 121 10.41 3.94 11.77
N PRO A 122 9.62 2.88 11.56
CA PRO A 122 9.53 2.22 10.27
C PRO A 122 8.55 2.97 9.34
N ILE A 123 8.86 4.22 9.00
CA ILE A 123 8.10 5.02 8.03
C ILE A 123 8.90 5.10 6.74
N ILE A 124 8.31 4.66 5.63
CA ILE A 124 8.86 4.88 4.29
C ILE A 124 8.14 6.08 3.68
N THR A 125 8.92 7.07 3.22
CA THR A 125 8.39 8.21 2.47
C THR A 125 8.71 8.03 0.99
N PHE A 126 7.68 8.11 0.16
CA PHE A 126 7.77 7.98 -1.29
C PHE A 126 7.99 9.35 -1.94
N THR A 127 8.53 9.35 -3.16
CA THR A 127 8.83 10.59 -3.90
C THR A 127 7.59 11.44 -4.25
N ASN A 128 6.40 10.84 -4.21
CA ASN A 128 5.11 11.54 -4.36
C ASN A 128 4.56 12.11 -3.03
N GLY A 129 5.33 12.03 -1.93
CA GLY A 129 4.94 12.51 -0.60
C GLY A 129 4.10 11.53 0.22
N SER A 130 3.64 10.41 -0.36
CA SER A 130 2.91 9.38 0.38
C SER A 130 3.81 8.68 1.40
N GLN A 131 3.20 8.10 2.42
CA GLN A 131 3.91 7.46 3.53
C GLN A 131 3.34 6.08 3.86
N LEU A 132 4.23 5.12 4.08
CA LEU A 132 3.88 3.79 4.61
C LEU A 132 4.43 3.64 6.03
N HIS A 133 3.52 3.54 6.99
CA HIS A 133 3.84 3.42 8.41
C HIS A 133 3.65 1.98 8.86
N PHE A 134 4.70 1.33 9.34
CA PHE A 134 4.57 0.00 9.93
C PHE A 134 4.33 0.10 11.44
N LEU A 135 3.20 -0.41 11.91
CA LEU A 135 2.77 -0.27 13.30
C LEU A 135 2.62 -1.64 13.96
N SER A 136 3.10 -1.78 15.19
CA SER A 136 2.87 -2.97 16.01
C SER A 136 2.71 -2.61 17.48
N ALA A 137 2.05 -3.48 18.25
CA ALA A 137 1.78 -3.24 19.67
C ALA A 137 3.05 -3.10 20.52
N ASP A 138 4.15 -3.73 20.08
CA ASP A 138 5.47 -3.70 20.70
C ASP A 138 6.38 -2.59 20.14
N THR A 139 5.92 -1.77 19.20
CA THR A 139 6.69 -0.62 18.70
C THR A 139 6.70 0.48 19.77
N PRO A 140 7.88 0.88 20.30
CA PRO A 140 7.98 1.95 21.28
C PRO A 140 7.44 3.25 20.69
N GLY A 141 6.38 3.81 21.27
CA GLY A 141 5.80 5.08 20.83
C GLY A 141 4.71 5.02 19.77
N ALA A 142 4.32 3.84 19.25
CA ALA A 142 3.34 3.72 18.15
C ALA A 142 1.91 4.25 18.44
N TYR A 143 1.61 4.63 19.69
CA TYR A 143 0.32 5.20 20.09
C TYR A 143 0.38 6.68 20.45
N TYR A 144 1.56 7.31 20.41
CA TYR A 144 1.69 8.73 20.73
C TYR A 144 1.74 9.52 19.43
N GLY A 145 0.55 9.86 18.93
CA GLY A 145 0.41 10.98 18.01
C GLY A 145 1.07 12.23 18.57
N HIS A 146 1.42 13.15 17.69
CA HIS A 146 1.97 14.48 17.98
C HIS A 146 1.04 15.42 18.81
N SER A 147 0.23 14.89 19.73
CA SER A 147 -0.43 15.65 20.78
C SER A 147 -0.42 14.83 22.05
N GLY A 148 0.09 15.39 23.14
CA GLY A 148 0.25 14.73 24.45
C GLY A 148 -1.05 14.39 25.18
N THR A 149 -2.03 13.82 24.49
CA THR A 149 -3.28 13.36 25.08
C THR A 149 -3.21 11.84 25.25
N ARG A 150 -3.27 11.39 26.51
CA ARG A 150 -3.43 9.97 26.85
C ARG A 150 -4.68 9.41 26.15
N PRO A 151 -4.67 8.16 25.68
CA PRO A 151 -5.90 7.51 25.26
C PRO A 151 -6.89 7.48 26.44
N PRO A 152 -8.19 7.72 26.20
CA PRO A 152 -9.19 7.66 27.26
C PRO A 152 -9.21 6.26 27.86
N ARG A 153 -9.14 6.18 29.20
CA ARG A 153 -9.35 4.92 29.91
C ARG A 153 -10.77 4.46 29.62
N LEU A 154 -10.92 3.24 29.12
CA LEU A 154 -12.22 2.59 29.07
C LEU A 154 -12.75 2.47 30.51
N PRO A 155 -14.05 2.78 30.74
CA PRO A 155 -14.66 2.58 32.05
C PRO A 155 -14.68 1.08 32.41
N PRO A 156 -14.80 0.77 33.72
CA PRO A 156 -14.73 -0.60 34.25
C PRO A 156 -15.77 -1.54 33.66
#